data_AF-A0A6N7D291-F1
#
_entry.id   AF-A0A6N7D291-F1
#
_cell.length_a   1.000
_cell.length_b   1.000
_cell.length_c   1.000
_cell.angle_alpha   90.00
_cell.angle_beta   90.00
_cell.angle_gamma   90.00
#
_symmetry.space_group_name_H-M   'P 1'
#
loop_
_entity.id
_entity.type
_entity.pdbx_description
1 polymer ?
#
loop_
_entity_poly.entity_id
_entity_poly.type
_entity_poly.pdbx_seq_one_letter_code
_entity_poly.pdbx_strand_id
1 'polypeptide(L)'
;MALQSLDIQRRSATTLPSPAVRSPHSGEVAKLIDVSKCIGCKACQTACMEWNDLRDDVGVNAGVYDNPMDLTANSWTVMRFTEYENEASGNLEWLIRKDGCMHCEDPGCLKACPSPGAIVQYTNGIVDFHEENCIGCGYCVTGCPFNIPRISEKDKKAYKCTLCSDRVGVGMEPACVKTCPTGAIMFGTKQAMKDQAAERIEDLKERGFAEAGLYDPAGVGGTHVMYVLHHADKPSLYAGLPDKPRISPMVSLWKGVTKPLALAGIALTALVGFFHYTRVGPNEVPEDEEREAADEALDRREEAGLPTDLPPTPEEEMTHDHSA
;
A
#
# COMPACT_ATOMS: atom_id res chain seq x y z
N MET A 1 -8.27 9.62 14.54
CA MET A 1 -8.43 8.90 15.83
C MET A 1 -8.42 7.40 15.56
N ALA A 2 -7.24 6.85 15.34
CA ALA A 2 -7.06 5.57 14.65
C ALA A 2 -7.51 4.29 15.39
N LEU A 3 -7.83 4.31 16.69
CA LEU A 3 -8.02 3.08 17.50
C LEU A 3 -9.39 2.99 18.21
N GLN A 4 -10.34 3.88 17.92
CA GLN A 4 -11.60 3.96 18.68
C GLN A 4 -12.49 2.73 18.53
N SER A 5 -12.41 2.05 17.39
CA SER A 5 -13.23 0.88 17.08
C SER A 5 -12.76 -0.40 17.76
N LEU A 6 -11.51 -0.46 18.23
CA LEU A 6 -10.89 -1.62 18.92
C LEU A 6 -10.97 -2.95 18.14
N ASP A 7 -10.98 -2.85 16.81
CA ASP A 7 -11.18 -3.93 15.85
C ASP A 7 -10.06 -3.96 14.77
N ILE A 8 -8.91 -3.36 15.05
CA ILE A 8 -7.77 -3.38 14.13
C ILE A 8 -6.93 -4.63 14.35
N GLN A 9 -6.84 -5.44 13.31
CA GLN A 9 -6.07 -6.68 13.30
C GLN A 9 -4.59 -6.42 13.00
N ARG A 10 -4.29 -5.57 12.01
CA ARG A 10 -2.91 -5.25 11.58
C ARG A 10 -2.71 -3.77 11.31
N ARG A 11 -1.50 -3.29 11.55
CA ARG A 11 -1.07 -1.90 11.33
C ARG A 11 0.29 -1.88 10.63
N SER A 12 0.41 -1.00 9.65
CA SER A 12 1.68 -0.69 8.98
C SER A 12 2.75 -0.22 9.97
N ALA A 13 4.01 -0.54 9.66
CA ALA A 13 5.22 -0.18 10.41
C ALA A 13 5.12 -0.33 11.95
N THR A 14 4.38 -1.34 12.42
CA THR A 14 4.17 -1.61 13.85
C THR A 14 4.62 -3.03 14.16
N THR A 15 5.45 -3.20 15.19
CA THR A 15 5.89 -4.52 15.69
C THR A 15 5.02 -5.04 16.83
N LEU A 16 4.36 -4.14 17.55
CA LEU A 16 3.49 -4.49 18.66
C LEU A 16 2.10 -4.90 18.14
N PRO A 17 1.48 -5.93 18.74
CA PRO A 17 0.10 -6.28 18.43
C PRO A 17 -0.81 -5.10 18.77
N SER A 18 -1.83 -4.87 17.94
CA SER A 18 -2.85 -3.87 18.25
C SER A 18 -3.72 -4.37 19.40
N PRO A 19 -4.16 -3.50 20.33
CA PRO A 19 -5.17 -3.87 21.29
C PRO A 19 -6.48 -4.15 20.54
N ALA A 20 -6.75 -5.42 20.26
CA ALA A 20 -7.96 -5.89 19.61
C ALA A 20 -8.84 -6.58 20.66
N VAL A 21 -10.01 -6.01 20.91
CA VAL A 21 -11.01 -6.60 21.83
C VAL A 21 -12.27 -7.00 21.06
N ARG A 22 -12.50 -6.42 19.88
CA ARG A 22 -13.70 -6.64 19.09
C ARG A 22 -13.41 -7.46 17.85
N SER A 23 -14.00 -8.66 17.81
CA SER A 23 -14.19 -9.42 16.58
C SER A 23 -15.57 -9.09 16.02
N PRO A 24 -15.72 -8.92 14.70
CA PRO A 24 -17.02 -8.67 14.10
C PRO A 24 -17.91 -9.88 14.35
N HIS A 25 -19.10 -9.66 14.92
CA HIS A 25 -20.06 -10.74 15.15
C HIS A 25 -20.49 -11.42 13.85
N SER A 26 -20.51 -10.66 12.74
CA SER A 26 -20.82 -11.14 11.39
C SER A 26 -19.66 -11.85 10.67
N GLY A 27 -18.47 -11.89 11.26
CA GLY A 27 -17.26 -12.40 10.62
C GLY A 27 -16.69 -11.47 9.55
N GLU A 28 -15.82 -12.02 8.70
CA GLU A 28 -15.24 -11.34 7.55
C GLU A 28 -16.31 -10.96 6.51
N VAL A 29 -16.23 -9.75 5.96
CA VAL A 29 -17.14 -9.27 4.91
C VAL A 29 -16.46 -9.33 3.54
N ALA A 30 -17.21 -9.51 2.47
CA ALA A 30 -16.67 -9.40 1.13
C ALA A 30 -17.66 -8.79 0.15
N LYS A 31 -17.12 -8.21 -0.92
CA LYS A 31 -17.85 -7.78 -2.10
C LYS A 31 -17.58 -8.77 -3.23
N LEU A 32 -18.62 -9.38 -3.77
CA LEU A 32 -18.54 -10.22 -4.96
C LEU A 32 -18.94 -9.41 -6.19
N ILE A 33 -18.12 -9.43 -7.24
CA ILE A 33 -18.40 -8.78 -8.51
C ILE A 33 -18.53 -9.87 -9.58
N ASP A 34 -19.77 -10.17 -9.96
CA ASP A 34 -20.08 -11.05 -11.08
C ASP A 34 -20.01 -10.27 -12.39
N VAL A 35 -18.90 -10.41 -13.13
CA VAL A 35 -18.71 -9.68 -14.39
C VAL A 35 -19.67 -10.16 -15.48
N SER A 36 -20.25 -11.36 -15.34
CA SER A 36 -21.24 -11.89 -16.30
C SER A 36 -22.61 -11.21 -16.23
N LYS A 37 -22.88 -10.46 -15.16
CA LYS A 37 -24.07 -9.63 -15.02
C LYS A 37 -23.77 -8.14 -15.20
N CYS A 38 -22.50 -7.78 -15.42
CA CYS A 38 -22.10 -6.39 -15.53
C CYS A 38 -22.48 -5.83 -16.91
N ILE A 39 -23.19 -4.69 -16.90
CA ILE A 39 -23.62 -4.00 -18.12
C ILE A 39 -22.83 -2.72 -18.41
N GLY A 40 -21.71 -2.50 -17.70
CA GLY A 40 -20.86 -1.33 -17.95
C GLY A 40 -21.48 0.05 -17.70
N CYS A 41 -22.60 0.15 -16.96
CA CYS A 41 -23.35 1.39 -16.78
C CYS A 41 -22.61 2.50 -15.99
N LYS A 42 -21.46 2.20 -15.38
CA LYS A 42 -20.67 3.11 -14.52
C LYS A 42 -21.39 3.69 -13.30
N ALA A 43 -22.61 3.27 -12.97
CA ALA A 43 -23.33 3.72 -11.77
C ALA A 43 -22.51 3.55 -10.49
N CYS A 44 -21.72 2.48 -10.41
CA CYS A 44 -20.81 2.23 -9.29
C CYS A 44 -19.67 3.26 -9.14
N GLN A 45 -19.23 3.90 -10.23
CA GLN A 45 -18.27 5.01 -10.19
C GLN A 45 -18.95 6.24 -9.58
N THR A 46 -20.10 6.63 -10.14
CA THR A 46 -20.85 7.81 -9.70
C THR A 46 -21.26 7.71 -8.23
N ALA A 47 -21.81 6.57 -7.80
CA ALA A 47 -22.19 6.39 -6.40
C ALA A 47 -20.99 6.37 -5.45
N CYS A 48 -19.83 5.88 -5.89
CA CYS A 48 -18.60 5.93 -5.11
C CYS A 48 -18.13 7.38 -4.93
N MET A 49 -18.12 8.16 -6.00
CA MET A 49 -17.75 9.57 -5.95
C MET A 49 -18.73 10.40 -5.13
N GLU A 50 -20.03 10.12 -5.27
CA GLU A 50 -21.08 10.84 -4.55
C GLU A 50 -21.01 10.57 -3.05
N TRP A 51 -20.88 9.31 -2.63
CA TRP A 51 -20.81 8.96 -1.22
C TRP A 51 -19.56 9.49 -0.52
N ASN A 52 -18.42 9.46 -1.20
CA ASN A 52 -17.13 9.85 -0.62
C ASN A 52 -16.78 11.32 -0.90
N ASP A 53 -17.73 12.13 -1.38
CA ASP A 53 -17.55 13.55 -1.72
C ASP A 53 -16.37 13.82 -2.67
N LEU A 54 -16.14 12.91 -3.62
CA LEU A 54 -15.04 13.00 -4.59
C LEU A 54 -15.53 13.60 -5.90
N ARG A 55 -14.69 14.43 -6.54
CA ARG A 55 -14.90 14.89 -7.91
C ARG A 55 -13.56 14.85 -8.64
N ASP A 56 -13.50 14.05 -9.70
CA ASP A 56 -12.35 14.03 -10.60
C ASP A 56 -12.54 15.04 -11.74
N ASP A 57 -11.46 15.32 -12.46
CA ASP A 57 -11.52 16.25 -13.58
C ASP A 57 -12.36 15.67 -14.73
N VAL A 58 -12.98 16.56 -15.51
CA VAL A 58 -13.70 16.17 -16.72
C VAL A 58 -12.67 15.69 -17.74
N GLY A 59 -12.63 14.37 -17.96
CA GLY A 59 -11.70 13.74 -18.88
C GLY A 59 -12.04 13.97 -20.36
N VAL A 60 -11.21 13.40 -21.23
CA VAL A 60 -11.42 13.37 -22.69
C VAL A 60 -11.75 11.96 -23.15
N ASN A 61 -12.43 11.83 -24.29
CA ASN A 61 -12.61 10.52 -24.92
C ASN A 61 -11.35 10.19 -25.77
N ALA A 62 -10.70 9.06 -25.47
CA ALA A 62 -9.50 8.59 -26.16
C ALA A 62 -9.76 7.45 -27.16
N GLY A 63 -11.00 7.32 -27.66
CA GLY A 63 -11.42 6.24 -28.55
C GLY A 63 -11.93 4.98 -27.85
N VAL A 64 -12.05 5.01 -26.52
CA VAL A 64 -12.59 3.91 -25.70
C VAL A 64 -13.68 4.42 -24.76
N TYR A 65 -14.46 3.49 -24.21
CA TYR A 65 -15.51 3.80 -23.24
C TYR A 65 -14.95 4.10 -21.85
N ASP A 66 -13.75 3.63 -21.52
CA ASP A 66 -13.04 3.87 -20.27
C ASP A 66 -12.92 5.37 -20.00
N ASN A 67 -13.51 5.81 -18.90
CA ASN A 67 -13.40 7.20 -18.42
C ASN A 67 -13.88 7.27 -16.96
N PRO A 68 -13.04 7.71 -16.01
CA PRO A 68 -11.61 8.03 -16.16
C PRO A 68 -10.77 6.84 -16.68
N MET A 69 -9.64 7.14 -17.33
CA MET A 69 -8.77 6.13 -17.96
C MET A 69 -8.05 5.24 -16.93
N ASP A 70 -7.84 5.75 -15.72
CA ASP A 70 -7.27 5.00 -14.61
C ASP A 70 -7.86 5.48 -13.28
N LEU A 71 -7.59 4.71 -12.22
CA LEU A 71 -7.82 5.17 -10.86
C LEU A 71 -7.03 6.46 -10.61
N THR A 72 -7.61 7.35 -9.81
CA THR A 72 -6.95 8.59 -9.34
C THR A 72 -7.19 8.74 -7.84
N ALA A 73 -6.64 9.80 -7.23
CA ALA A 73 -6.98 10.13 -5.86
C ALA A 73 -8.47 10.50 -5.67
N ASN A 74 -9.19 10.87 -6.74
CA ASN A 74 -10.62 11.21 -6.73
C ASN A 74 -11.50 10.14 -7.40
N SER A 75 -10.91 9.16 -8.06
CA SER A 75 -11.60 8.05 -8.75
C SER A 75 -11.16 6.71 -8.17
N TRP A 76 -11.76 6.32 -7.05
CA TRP A 76 -11.38 5.13 -6.27
C TRP A 76 -11.85 3.80 -6.89
N THR A 77 -12.68 3.88 -7.92
CA THR A 77 -13.10 2.74 -8.73
C THR A 77 -13.40 3.21 -10.14
N VAL A 78 -13.04 2.40 -11.13
CA VAL A 78 -13.32 2.66 -12.55
C VAL A 78 -13.80 1.38 -13.23
N MET A 79 -14.63 1.50 -14.26
CA MET A 79 -15.00 0.41 -15.14
C MET A 79 -13.96 0.30 -16.25
N ARG A 80 -13.44 -0.92 -16.44
CA ARG A 80 -12.52 -1.25 -17.52
C ARG A 80 -13.22 -2.09 -18.57
N PHE A 81 -13.04 -1.75 -19.84
CA PHE A 81 -13.68 -2.40 -20.96
C PHE A 81 -12.63 -3.10 -21.84
N THR A 82 -12.89 -4.33 -22.26
CA THR A 82 -12.00 -5.07 -23.17
C THR A 82 -12.82 -5.78 -24.22
N GLU A 83 -12.57 -5.46 -25.49
CA GLU A 83 -13.08 -6.21 -26.63
C GLU A 83 -12.15 -7.40 -26.86
N TYR A 84 -12.71 -8.61 -26.87
CA TYR A 84 -11.97 -9.85 -27.03
C TYR A 84 -12.64 -10.70 -28.11
N GLU A 85 -11.89 -11.02 -29.17
CA GLU A 85 -12.31 -12.00 -30.16
C GLU A 85 -12.02 -13.40 -29.62
N ASN A 86 -13.06 -14.11 -29.21
CA ASN A 86 -12.91 -15.44 -28.64
C ASN A 86 -12.61 -16.45 -29.75
N GLU A 87 -11.36 -16.88 -29.85
CA GLU A 87 -10.90 -17.85 -30.87
C GLU A 87 -11.66 -19.18 -30.84
N ALA A 88 -12.14 -19.62 -29.66
CA ALA A 88 -12.82 -20.90 -29.51
C ALA A 88 -14.28 -20.86 -30.00
N SER A 89 -14.97 -19.73 -29.79
CA SER A 89 -16.38 -19.57 -30.20
C SER A 89 -16.56 -18.80 -31.51
N GLY A 90 -15.55 -18.05 -31.95
CA GLY A 90 -15.62 -17.11 -33.08
C GLY A 90 -16.43 -15.84 -32.79
N ASN A 91 -16.87 -15.63 -31.56
CA ASN A 91 -17.70 -14.48 -31.17
C ASN A 91 -16.84 -13.33 -30.63
N LEU A 92 -17.31 -12.10 -30.87
CA LEU A 92 -16.83 -10.92 -30.16
C LEU A 92 -17.45 -10.89 -28.76
N GLU A 93 -16.61 -10.82 -27.74
CA GLU A 93 -16.99 -10.64 -26.36
C GLU A 93 -16.57 -9.26 -25.86
N TRP A 94 -17.47 -8.61 -25.12
CA TRP A 94 -17.16 -7.36 -24.44
C TRP A 94 -17.02 -7.62 -22.94
N LEU A 95 -15.77 -7.77 -22.50
CA LEU A 95 -15.42 -8.10 -21.12
C LEU A 95 -15.32 -6.83 -20.30
N ILE A 96 -16.27 -6.65 -19.39
CA ILE A 96 -16.40 -5.43 -18.59
C ILE A 96 -16.12 -5.74 -17.12
N ARG A 97 -15.12 -5.08 -16.54
CA ARG A 97 -14.71 -5.30 -15.15
C ARG A 97 -14.69 -4.00 -14.36
N LYS A 98 -15.31 -4.02 -13.18
CA LYS A 98 -15.13 -2.96 -12.18
C LYS A 98 -13.78 -3.13 -11.49
N ASP A 99 -12.92 -2.13 -11.55
CA ASP A 99 -11.59 -2.12 -10.95
C ASP A 99 -11.51 -1.23 -9.71
N GLY A 100 -10.63 -1.58 -8.78
CA GLY A 100 -10.44 -0.89 -7.50
C GLY A 100 -9.76 -1.78 -6.46
N CYS A 101 -9.69 -1.32 -5.20
CA CYS A 101 -9.00 -2.08 -4.15
C CYS A 101 -9.60 -3.48 -3.95
N MET A 102 -8.71 -4.48 -3.89
CA MET A 102 -9.07 -5.87 -3.64
C MET A 102 -9.26 -6.21 -2.15
N HIS A 103 -8.86 -5.29 -1.24
CA HIS A 103 -8.86 -5.52 0.22
C HIS A 103 -8.27 -6.90 0.56
N CYS A 104 -6.99 -7.08 0.24
CA CYS A 104 -6.32 -8.38 0.34
C CYS A 104 -6.23 -8.85 1.79
N GLU A 105 -6.36 -10.16 2.00
CA GLU A 105 -6.09 -10.79 3.29
C GLU A 105 -4.62 -10.69 3.68
N ASP A 106 -3.71 -10.51 2.72
CA ASP A 106 -2.31 -10.16 2.94
C ASP A 106 -1.92 -8.92 2.11
N PRO A 107 -2.22 -7.70 2.59
CA PRO A 107 -2.09 -6.48 1.83
C PRO A 107 -0.62 -6.06 1.72
N GLY A 108 -0.09 -6.18 0.51
CA GLY A 108 1.25 -5.70 0.18
C GLY A 108 1.46 -4.21 0.42
N CYS A 109 0.41 -3.38 0.27
CA CYS A 109 0.47 -1.97 0.61
C CYS A 109 0.77 -1.73 2.11
N LEU A 110 0.13 -2.49 3.01
CA LEU A 110 0.38 -2.43 4.46
C LEU A 110 1.80 -2.85 4.79
N LYS A 111 2.28 -3.97 4.22
CA LYS A 111 3.65 -4.49 4.42
C LYS A 111 4.73 -3.51 3.95
N ALA A 112 4.50 -2.84 2.82
CA ALA A 112 5.45 -1.91 2.24
C ALA A 112 5.50 -0.55 2.98
N CYS A 113 4.39 -0.14 3.59
CA CYS A 113 4.27 1.18 4.22
C CYS A 113 5.23 1.36 5.40
N PRO A 114 6.04 2.44 5.41
CA PRO A 114 7.01 2.71 6.47
C PRO A 114 6.44 3.58 7.60
N SER A 115 5.23 4.14 7.45
CA SER A 115 4.63 5.04 8.43
C SER A 115 3.71 4.29 9.40
N PRO A 116 3.93 4.36 10.72
CA PRO A 116 3.14 3.63 11.70
C PRO A 116 1.65 3.95 11.64
N GLY A 117 0.82 2.94 11.36
CA GLY A 117 -0.64 3.08 11.37
C GLY A 117 -1.24 3.96 10.27
N ALA A 118 -0.50 4.26 9.19
CA ALA A 118 -1.04 4.93 8.00
C ALA A 118 -1.91 4.01 7.14
N ILE A 119 -1.70 2.71 7.26
CA ILE A 119 -2.52 1.66 6.68
C ILE A 119 -2.87 0.67 7.77
N VAL A 120 -4.14 0.34 7.87
CA VAL A 120 -4.70 -0.61 8.84
C VAL A 120 -5.51 -1.70 8.13
N GLN A 121 -5.63 -2.85 8.78
CA GLN A 121 -6.61 -3.87 8.41
C GLN A 121 -7.49 -4.11 9.62
N TYR A 122 -8.80 -3.99 9.41
CA TYR A 122 -9.83 -4.32 10.40
C TYR A 122 -10.07 -5.83 10.46
N THR A 123 -10.60 -6.31 11.59
CA THR A 123 -10.90 -7.73 11.84
C THR A 123 -12.00 -8.30 10.94
N ASN A 124 -12.76 -7.45 10.23
CA ASN A 124 -13.70 -7.87 9.18
C ASN A 124 -13.06 -8.00 7.78
N GLY A 125 -11.74 -7.72 7.67
CA GLY A 125 -10.95 -7.82 6.45
C GLY A 125 -10.81 -6.52 5.64
N ILE A 126 -11.47 -5.45 6.05
CA ILE A 126 -11.31 -4.15 5.37
C ILE A 126 -9.90 -3.61 5.60
N VAL A 127 -9.15 -3.44 4.51
CA VAL A 127 -7.90 -2.67 4.50
C VAL A 127 -8.19 -1.19 4.23
N ASP A 128 -7.80 -0.30 5.14
CA ASP A 128 -8.07 1.14 5.04
C ASP A 128 -6.85 2.02 5.29
N PHE A 129 -6.90 3.27 4.80
CA PHE A 129 -5.83 4.25 4.96
C PHE A 129 -6.25 5.29 6.01
N HIS A 130 -5.31 5.64 6.88
CA HIS A 130 -5.46 6.72 7.85
C HIS A 130 -4.56 7.87 7.42
N GLU A 131 -5.16 8.85 6.77
CA GLU A 131 -4.50 9.98 6.14
C GLU A 131 -3.71 10.83 7.12
N GLU A 132 -4.04 10.83 8.42
CA GLU A 132 -3.27 11.57 9.43
C GLU A 132 -1.82 11.07 9.60
N ASN A 133 -1.56 9.80 9.30
CA ASN A 133 -0.24 9.19 9.42
C ASN A 133 0.47 9.05 8.06
N CYS A 134 -0.20 9.41 6.95
CA CYS A 134 0.37 9.24 5.62
C CYS A 134 1.46 10.29 5.35
N ILE A 135 2.65 9.82 4.93
CA ILE A 135 3.80 10.68 4.59
C ILE A 135 4.06 10.82 3.08
N GLY A 136 3.16 10.31 2.24
CA GLY A 136 3.27 10.48 0.78
C GLY A 136 4.39 9.73 0.06
N CYS A 137 5.09 8.82 0.72
CA CYS A 137 6.28 8.14 0.15
C CYS A 137 6.04 7.23 -1.06
N GLY A 138 4.78 6.87 -1.39
CA GLY A 138 4.46 6.02 -2.55
C GLY A 138 4.75 4.53 -2.40
N TYR A 139 5.35 4.04 -1.31
CA TYR A 139 5.68 2.61 -1.14
C TYR A 139 4.46 1.69 -1.20
N CYS A 140 3.28 2.18 -0.82
CA CYS A 140 2.03 1.45 -0.95
C CYS A 140 1.65 1.14 -2.41
N VAL A 141 2.03 2.00 -3.35
CA VAL A 141 1.81 1.81 -4.80
C VAL A 141 2.65 0.62 -5.27
N THR A 142 3.97 0.66 -5.04
CA THR A 142 4.91 -0.41 -5.42
C THR A 142 4.61 -1.73 -4.69
N GLY A 143 4.13 -1.66 -3.46
CA GLY A 143 3.77 -2.83 -2.66
C GLY A 143 2.47 -3.50 -3.11
N CYS A 144 1.59 -2.82 -3.84
CA CYS A 144 0.29 -3.35 -4.23
C CYS A 144 0.40 -4.22 -5.50
N PRO A 145 0.08 -5.53 -5.44
CA PRO A 145 0.14 -6.40 -6.63
C PRO A 145 -0.87 -6.04 -7.72
N PHE A 146 -1.85 -5.19 -7.39
CA PHE A 146 -2.93 -4.75 -8.27
C PHE A 146 -2.79 -3.29 -8.70
N ASN A 147 -1.70 -2.60 -8.32
CA ASN A 147 -1.47 -1.20 -8.64
C ASN A 147 -2.66 -0.28 -8.31
N ILE A 148 -3.17 -0.34 -7.08
CA ILE A 148 -4.39 0.37 -6.67
C ILE A 148 -4.15 1.75 -6.04
N PRO A 149 -3.25 1.92 -5.05
CA PRO A 149 -3.12 3.21 -4.37
C PRO A 149 -2.75 4.32 -5.36
N ARG A 150 -3.34 5.50 -5.18
CA ARG A 150 -3.02 6.70 -5.95
C ARG A 150 -2.63 7.81 -4.99
N ILE A 151 -1.55 8.53 -5.30
CA ILE A 151 -1.09 9.66 -4.48
C ILE A 151 -1.75 10.93 -5.00
N SER A 152 -2.43 11.63 -4.11
CA SER A 152 -3.01 12.94 -4.38
C SER A 152 -1.91 13.98 -4.51
N GLU A 153 -1.95 14.77 -5.58
CA GLU A 153 -1.01 15.88 -5.73
C GLU A 153 -1.30 17.04 -4.78
N LYS A 154 -2.55 17.15 -4.30
CA LYS A 154 -3.05 18.28 -3.50
C LYS A 154 -2.49 18.27 -2.07
N ASP A 155 -2.47 17.10 -1.44
CA ASP A 155 -2.09 16.93 -0.03
C ASP A 155 -0.98 15.88 0.17
N LYS A 156 -0.48 15.29 -0.93
CA LYS A 156 0.57 14.26 -0.93
C LYS A 156 0.20 13.02 -0.10
N LYS A 157 -1.09 12.68 -0.03
CA LYS A 157 -1.57 11.47 0.65
C LYS A 157 -2.03 10.41 -0.33
N ALA A 158 -1.98 9.15 0.09
CA ALA A 158 -2.46 8.03 -0.71
C ALA A 158 -3.96 7.83 -0.48
N TYR A 159 -4.71 7.58 -1.56
CA TYR A 159 -6.14 7.28 -1.53
C TYR A 159 -6.46 6.04 -2.35
N LYS A 160 -7.58 5.39 -2.02
CA LYS A 160 -8.13 4.20 -2.70
C LYS A 160 -9.54 3.90 -2.18
N CYS A 161 -10.20 2.89 -2.75
CA CYS A 161 -11.43 2.33 -2.19
C CYS A 161 -11.22 1.88 -0.71
N THR A 162 -12.16 2.28 0.14
CA THR A 162 -12.22 2.00 1.60
C THR A 162 -13.17 0.84 1.93
N LEU A 163 -13.74 0.18 0.91
CA LEU A 163 -14.91 -0.69 1.02
C LEU A 163 -16.11 -0.03 1.70
N CYS A 164 -16.18 1.31 1.71
CA CYS A 164 -17.14 2.07 2.51
C CYS A 164 -17.13 1.63 3.99
N SER A 165 -15.94 1.58 4.59
CA SER A 165 -15.72 1.22 6.00
C SER A 165 -16.65 1.97 6.96
N ASP A 166 -16.89 3.24 6.66
CA ASP A 166 -17.86 4.12 7.33
C ASP A 166 -19.31 3.60 7.28
N ARG A 167 -19.78 3.14 6.12
CA ARG A 167 -21.12 2.53 5.94
C ARG A 167 -21.20 1.17 6.59
N VAL A 168 -20.21 0.33 6.33
CA VAL A 168 -20.15 -1.05 6.83
C VAL A 168 -20.09 -1.07 8.37
N GLY A 169 -19.35 -0.14 8.97
CA GLY A 169 -19.24 0.01 10.42
C GLY A 169 -20.57 0.31 11.12
N VAL A 170 -21.58 0.81 10.40
CA VAL A 170 -22.94 1.06 10.90
C VAL A 170 -23.99 0.12 10.29
N GLY A 171 -23.56 -0.98 9.68
CA GLY A 171 -24.46 -2.03 9.17
C GLY A 171 -25.09 -1.76 7.81
N MET A 172 -24.55 -0.83 7.02
CA MET A 172 -25.01 -0.58 5.65
C MET A 172 -24.08 -1.20 4.61
N GLU A 173 -24.61 -1.72 3.49
CA GLU A 173 -23.74 -2.15 2.38
C GLU A 173 -23.06 -0.96 1.67
N PRO A 174 -21.91 -1.19 0.99
CA PRO A 174 -21.20 -0.15 0.23
C PRO A 174 -22.06 0.54 -0.83
N ALA A 175 -21.82 1.82 -1.09
CA ALA A 175 -22.60 2.61 -2.05
C ALA A 175 -22.61 2.00 -3.46
N CYS A 176 -21.45 1.52 -3.93
CA CYS A 176 -21.33 0.86 -5.23
C CYS A 176 -22.07 -0.48 -5.34
N VAL A 177 -22.33 -1.15 -4.21
CA VAL A 177 -23.14 -2.38 -4.15
C VAL A 177 -24.61 -1.98 -4.27
N LYS A 178 -25.07 -1.08 -3.40
CA LYS A 178 -26.48 -0.63 -3.33
C LYS A 178 -27.00 -0.08 -4.66
N THR A 179 -26.15 0.59 -5.43
CA THR A 179 -26.55 1.21 -6.71
C THR A 179 -26.58 0.25 -7.90
N CYS A 180 -26.05 -0.97 -7.78
CA CYS A 180 -25.83 -1.84 -8.94
C CYS A 180 -27.16 -2.33 -9.53
N PRO A 181 -27.55 -1.91 -10.75
CA PRO A 181 -28.90 -2.16 -11.26
C PRO A 181 -29.17 -3.63 -11.61
N THR A 182 -28.12 -4.39 -11.94
CA THR A 182 -28.24 -5.79 -12.36
C THR A 182 -27.91 -6.79 -11.26
N GLY A 183 -27.59 -6.32 -10.05
CA GLY A 183 -27.09 -7.19 -8.98
C GLY A 183 -25.74 -7.84 -9.31
N ALA A 184 -24.96 -7.28 -10.25
CA ALA A 184 -23.61 -7.74 -10.56
C ALA A 184 -22.64 -7.55 -9.40
N ILE A 185 -22.93 -6.63 -8.48
CA ILE A 185 -22.12 -6.37 -7.29
C ILE A 185 -22.97 -6.75 -6.08
N MET A 186 -22.48 -7.72 -5.31
CA MET A 186 -23.12 -8.22 -4.09
C MET A 186 -22.20 -8.00 -2.89
N PHE A 187 -22.77 -7.96 -1.69
CA PHE A 187 -22.03 -7.79 -0.45
C PHE A 187 -22.65 -8.60 0.66
N GLY A 188 -21.80 -9.15 1.53
CA GLY A 188 -22.23 -9.92 2.69
C GLY A 188 -21.02 -10.49 3.42
N THR A 189 -21.23 -11.56 4.18
CA THR A 189 -20.11 -12.32 4.75
C THR A 189 -19.29 -12.95 3.62
N LYS A 190 -17.98 -13.07 3.82
CA LYS A 190 -17.08 -13.64 2.82
C LYS A 190 -17.48 -15.07 2.43
N GLN A 191 -17.93 -15.86 3.40
CA GLN A 191 -18.44 -17.20 3.14
C GLN A 191 -19.70 -17.18 2.26
N ALA A 192 -20.72 -16.37 2.61
CA ALA A 192 -21.93 -16.28 1.79
C ALA A 192 -21.65 -15.80 0.37
N MET A 193 -20.67 -14.91 0.19
CA MET A 193 -20.22 -14.49 -1.13
C MET A 193 -19.52 -15.62 -1.90
N LYS A 194 -18.74 -16.49 -1.24
CA LYS A 194 -18.17 -17.67 -1.88
C LYS A 194 -19.24 -18.68 -2.31
N ASP A 195 -20.26 -18.87 -1.47
CA ASP A 195 -21.38 -19.77 -1.76
C ASP A 195 -22.18 -19.26 -2.98
N GLN A 196 -22.49 -17.96 -3.02
CA GLN A 196 -23.13 -17.30 -4.17
C GLN A 196 -22.28 -17.38 -5.45
N ALA A 197 -20.95 -17.26 -5.33
CA ALA A 197 -20.06 -17.44 -6.46
C ALA A 197 -20.10 -18.87 -7.00
N ALA A 198 -20.10 -19.87 -6.11
CA ALA A 198 -20.14 -21.28 -6.50
C ALA A 198 -21.40 -21.60 -7.31
N GLU A 199 -22.57 -21.19 -6.84
CA GLU A 199 -23.84 -21.34 -7.57
C GLU A 199 -23.79 -20.66 -8.95
N ARG A 200 -23.25 -19.43 -9.00
CA ARG A 200 -23.13 -18.71 -10.26
C ARG A 200 -22.18 -19.38 -11.25
N ILE A 201 -21.09 -19.97 -10.77
CA ILE A 201 -20.10 -20.67 -11.60
C ILE A 201 -20.73 -21.92 -12.21
N GLU A 202 -21.55 -22.66 -11.48
CA GLU A 202 -22.28 -23.81 -12.00
C GLU A 202 -23.23 -23.39 -13.14
N ASP A 203 -24.04 -22.34 -12.93
CA ASP A 203 -24.91 -21.78 -14.00
C ASP A 203 -24.11 -21.31 -15.23
N LEU A 204 -22.94 -20.70 -15.05
CA LEU A 204 -22.09 -20.29 -16.19
C LEU A 204 -21.53 -21.49 -16.94
N LYS A 205 -21.12 -22.54 -16.24
CA LYS A 205 -20.62 -23.78 -16.86
C LYS A 205 -21.71 -24.48 -17.66
N GLU A 206 -22.94 -24.52 -17.17
CA GLU A 206 -24.10 -25.05 -17.91
C GLU A 206 -24.39 -24.27 -19.19
N ARG A 207 -24.07 -22.97 -19.22
CA ARG A 207 -24.22 -22.09 -20.39
C ARG A 207 -23.04 -22.14 -21.36
N GLY A 208 -22.06 -23.02 -21.14
CA GLY A 208 -20.92 -23.25 -22.03
C GLY A 208 -19.62 -22.53 -21.64
N PHE A 209 -19.58 -21.83 -20.51
CA PHE A 209 -18.33 -21.25 -19.99
C PHE A 209 -17.58 -22.26 -19.11
N ALA A 210 -16.91 -23.23 -19.74
CA ALA A 210 -16.23 -24.33 -19.04
C ALA A 210 -15.19 -23.85 -18.01
N GLU A 211 -14.48 -22.76 -18.32
CA GLU A 211 -13.44 -22.15 -17.49
C GLU A 211 -13.98 -21.07 -16.54
N ALA A 212 -15.30 -21.00 -16.32
CA ALA A 212 -15.88 -20.08 -15.36
C ALA A 212 -15.39 -20.40 -13.93
N GLY A 213 -15.11 -19.37 -13.16
CA GLY A 213 -14.49 -19.54 -11.84
C GLY A 213 -14.50 -18.30 -10.96
N LEU A 214 -14.15 -18.52 -9.69
CA LEU A 214 -13.99 -17.49 -8.68
C LEU A 214 -12.54 -16.99 -8.68
N TYR A 215 -12.37 -15.69 -8.90
CA TYR A 215 -11.10 -15.01 -8.69
C TYR A 215 -10.98 -14.57 -7.22
N ASP A 216 -10.30 -15.39 -6.42
CA ASP A 216 -9.92 -15.16 -5.02
C ASP A 216 -8.45 -15.59 -4.82
N PRO A 217 -7.47 -14.74 -5.19
CA PRO A 217 -6.09 -15.17 -5.39
C PRO A 217 -5.37 -15.52 -4.08
N ALA A 218 -4.99 -16.79 -3.94
CA ALA A 218 -4.26 -17.31 -2.77
C ALA A 218 -2.88 -16.66 -2.56
N GLY A 219 -2.25 -16.09 -3.60
CA GLY A 219 -0.95 -15.42 -3.50
C GLY A 219 -0.94 -14.16 -2.63
N VAL A 220 -2.12 -13.65 -2.26
CA VAL A 220 -2.31 -12.57 -1.28
C VAL A 220 -3.22 -13.01 -0.11
N GLY A 221 -3.31 -14.32 0.15
CA GLY A 221 -4.15 -14.90 1.21
C GLY A 221 -5.66 -14.91 0.90
N GLY A 222 -6.05 -14.57 -0.32
CA GLY A 222 -7.43 -14.27 -0.70
C GLY A 222 -7.77 -12.78 -0.59
N THR A 223 -8.96 -12.40 -1.03
CA THR A 223 -9.40 -11.01 -1.15
C THR A 223 -10.81 -10.81 -0.59
N HIS A 224 -11.07 -9.60 -0.09
CA HIS A 224 -12.41 -9.17 0.36
C HIS A 224 -13.18 -8.45 -0.75
N VAL A 225 -12.59 -8.36 -1.94
CA VAL A 225 -13.29 -8.13 -3.20
C VAL A 225 -12.92 -9.27 -4.14
N MET A 226 -13.90 -10.04 -4.58
CA MET A 226 -13.72 -11.22 -5.43
C MET A 226 -14.48 -11.03 -6.74
N TYR A 227 -14.09 -11.76 -7.79
CA TYR A 227 -14.82 -11.76 -9.06
C TYR A 227 -15.36 -13.15 -9.41
N VAL A 228 -16.56 -13.22 -9.99
CA VAL A 228 -16.92 -14.36 -10.85
C VAL A 228 -16.54 -13.98 -12.27
N LEU A 229 -15.77 -14.83 -12.94
CA LEU A 229 -15.29 -14.62 -14.31
C LEU A 229 -15.81 -15.72 -15.23
N HIS A 230 -16.08 -15.37 -16.49
CA HIS A 230 -16.37 -16.35 -17.55
C HIS A 230 -15.12 -17.16 -17.91
N HIS A 231 -13.98 -16.47 -17.99
CA HIS A 231 -12.66 -17.02 -18.33
C HIS A 231 -11.73 -16.86 -17.15
N ALA A 232 -11.92 -17.68 -16.11
CA ALA A 232 -11.10 -17.61 -14.90
C ALA A 232 -9.70 -18.22 -15.09
N ASP A 233 -9.50 -18.96 -16.18
CA ASP A 233 -8.20 -19.45 -16.66
C ASP A 233 -7.30 -18.32 -17.18
N LYS A 234 -7.90 -17.25 -17.72
CA LYS A 234 -7.20 -16.06 -18.24
C LYS A 234 -7.74 -14.74 -17.67
N PRO A 235 -7.56 -14.47 -16.36
CA PRO A 235 -7.96 -13.20 -15.75
C PRO A 235 -7.43 -11.97 -16.50
N SER A 236 -6.22 -12.04 -17.07
CA SER A 236 -5.60 -10.96 -17.85
C SER A 236 -6.44 -10.43 -19.02
N LEU A 237 -7.39 -11.22 -19.56
CA LEU A 237 -8.36 -10.75 -20.56
C LEU A 237 -9.24 -9.61 -20.05
N TYR A 238 -9.47 -9.53 -18.73
CA TYR A 238 -10.28 -8.49 -18.11
C TYR A 238 -9.43 -7.25 -17.82
N ALA A 239 -8.93 -6.58 -18.86
CA ALA A 239 -8.09 -5.39 -18.78
C ALA A 239 -6.88 -5.58 -17.85
N GLY A 240 -6.11 -6.64 -18.06
CA GLY A 240 -4.85 -6.88 -17.35
C GLY A 240 -5.00 -7.25 -15.87
N LEU A 241 -6.14 -7.81 -15.45
CA LEU A 241 -6.27 -8.39 -14.11
C LEU A 241 -5.19 -9.48 -13.92
N PRO A 242 -4.32 -9.41 -12.90
CA PRO A 242 -3.18 -10.31 -12.81
C PRO A 242 -3.61 -11.79 -12.66
N ASP A 243 -2.98 -12.72 -13.38
CA ASP A 243 -3.38 -14.13 -13.30
C ASP A 243 -3.01 -14.78 -11.95
N LYS A 244 -1.84 -14.44 -11.41
CA LYS A 244 -1.31 -14.99 -10.14
C LYS A 244 -0.65 -13.90 -9.28
N PRO A 245 -1.43 -12.92 -8.77
CA PRO A 245 -0.89 -11.82 -7.99
C PRO A 245 -0.31 -12.32 -6.67
N ARG A 246 0.86 -11.79 -6.33
CA ARG A 246 1.54 -12.03 -5.05
C ARG A 246 2.35 -10.79 -4.70
N ILE A 247 2.66 -10.61 -3.43
CA ILE A 247 3.59 -9.56 -3.01
C ILE A 247 4.96 -9.84 -3.64
N SER A 248 5.57 -8.82 -4.24
CA SER A 248 6.88 -8.95 -4.90
C SER A 248 7.92 -9.54 -3.93
N PRO A 249 8.69 -10.58 -4.33
CA PRO A 249 9.74 -11.16 -3.49
C PRO A 249 10.76 -10.13 -3.01
N MET A 250 11.06 -9.11 -3.82
CA MET A 250 11.98 -8.03 -3.45
C MET A 250 11.43 -7.17 -2.31
N VAL A 251 10.13 -6.87 -2.32
CA VAL A 251 9.46 -6.14 -1.23
C VAL A 251 9.48 -6.97 0.04
N SER A 252 9.19 -8.28 -0.07
CA SER A 252 9.25 -9.21 1.05
C SER A 252 10.65 -9.35 1.64
N LEU A 253 11.69 -9.41 0.78
CA LEU A 253 13.08 -9.46 1.22
C LEU A 253 13.46 -8.17 1.97
N TRP A 254 13.25 -7.02 1.33
CA TRP A 254 13.61 -5.70 1.85
C TRP A 254 12.93 -5.37 3.18
N LYS A 255 11.63 -5.65 3.28
CA LYS A 255 10.85 -5.39 4.51
C LYS A 255 10.93 -6.52 5.54
N GLY A 256 11.44 -7.69 5.15
CA GLY A 256 11.65 -8.87 6.00
C GLY A 256 13.06 -8.93 6.56
N VAL A 257 13.85 -9.90 6.09
CA VAL A 257 15.12 -10.33 6.71
C VAL A 257 16.24 -9.29 6.69
N THR A 258 16.23 -8.35 5.73
CA THR A 258 17.27 -7.30 5.68
C THR A 258 17.24 -6.38 6.88
N LYS A 259 16.08 -6.14 7.51
CA LYS A 259 15.99 -5.29 8.70
C LYS A 259 16.74 -5.86 9.92
N PRO A 260 16.47 -7.10 10.38
CA PRO A 260 17.22 -7.68 11.49
C PRO A 260 18.69 -7.90 11.13
N LEU A 261 19.01 -8.24 9.88
CA LEU A 261 20.42 -8.36 9.44
C LEU A 261 21.16 -7.02 9.50
N ALA A 262 20.53 -5.92 9.06
CA ALA A 262 21.12 -4.59 9.15
C ALA A 262 21.35 -4.17 10.61
N LEU A 263 20.38 -4.45 11.50
CA LEU A 263 20.53 -4.22 12.93
C LEU A 263 21.67 -5.05 13.54
N ALA A 264 21.77 -6.33 13.16
CA ALA A 264 22.88 -7.19 13.58
C ALA A 264 24.24 -6.67 13.07
N GLY A 265 24.28 -6.16 11.84
CA GLY A 265 25.47 -5.51 11.27
C GLY A 265 25.89 -4.26 12.04
N ILE A 266 24.94 -3.37 12.37
CA ILE A 266 25.21 -2.17 13.18
C ILE A 266 25.75 -2.57 14.57
N ALA A 267 25.11 -3.56 15.22
CA ALA A 267 25.57 -4.06 16.51
C ALA A 267 26.99 -4.67 16.43
N LEU A 268 27.28 -5.43 15.38
CA LEU A 268 28.61 -5.98 15.13
C LEU A 268 29.65 -4.88 14.93
N THR A 269 29.34 -3.86 14.11
CA THR A 269 30.24 -2.72 13.90
C THR A 269 30.52 -1.96 15.19
N ALA A 270 29.50 -1.75 16.03
CA ALA A 270 29.67 -1.12 17.34
C ALA A 270 30.57 -1.96 18.26
N LEU A 271 30.39 -3.29 18.28
CA LEU A 271 31.24 -4.20 19.05
C LEU A 271 32.70 -4.18 18.55
N VAL A 272 32.91 -4.28 17.24
CA VAL A 272 34.25 -4.21 16.63
C VAL A 272 34.90 -2.87 16.93
N GLY A 273 34.18 -1.75 16.80
CA GLY A 273 34.67 -0.42 17.14
C GLY A 273 35.08 -0.31 18.60
N PHE A 274 34.29 -0.85 19.53
CA PHE A 274 34.63 -0.89 20.96
C PHE A 274 35.91 -1.69 21.24
N PHE A 275 36.04 -2.89 20.63
CA PHE A 275 37.25 -3.70 20.80
C PHE A 275 38.48 -3.11 20.10
N HIS A 276 38.30 -2.45 18.95
CA HIS A 276 39.37 -1.72 18.27
C HIS A 276 39.85 -0.55 19.14
N TYR A 277 38.94 0.27 19.63
CA TYR A 277 39.26 1.41 20.49
C TYR A 277 39.96 0.98 21.79
N THR A 278 39.48 -0.07 22.46
CA THR A 278 40.09 -0.55 23.71
C THR A 278 41.46 -1.21 23.53
N ARG A 279 41.76 -1.78 22.36
CA ARG A 279 43.02 -2.49 22.10
C ARG A 279 44.08 -1.62 21.42
N VAL A 280 43.68 -0.81 20.45
CA VAL A 280 44.57 0.00 19.61
C VAL A 280 44.64 1.44 20.12
N GLY A 281 43.60 1.91 20.82
CA GLY A 281 43.50 3.29 21.27
C GLY A 281 42.93 4.23 20.20
N PRO A 282 42.74 5.51 20.54
CA PRO A 282 42.45 6.56 19.58
C PRO A 282 43.61 6.73 18.59
N ASN A 283 43.30 7.21 17.39
CA ASN A 283 44.35 7.66 16.48
C ASN A 283 44.81 9.04 16.96
N GLU A 284 46.02 9.12 17.49
CA GLU A 284 46.65 10.37 17.92
C GLU A 284 47.45 10.95 16.75
N VAL A 285 47.33 12.25 16.53
CA VAL A 285 48.18 12.96 15.56
C VAL A 285 49.50 13.24 16.27
N PRO A 286 50.65 12.94 15.63
CA PRO A 286 51.95 13.32 16.18
C PRO A 286 52.02 14.84 16.42
N GLU A 287 52.61 15.28 17.55
CA GLU A 287 52.72 16.71 17.89
C GLU A 287 53.42 17.55 16.80
N ASP A 288 54.33 16.94 16.03
CA ASP A 288 55.00 17.58 14.90
C ASP A 288 54.03 17.85 13.74
N GLU A 289 53.13 16.93 13.42
CA GLU A 289 52.09 17.15 12.41
C GLU A 289 51.05 18.18 12.87
N GLU A 290 50.69 18.19 14.16
CA GLU A 290 49.80 19.23 14.71
C GLU A 290 50.44 20.62 14.64
N ARG A 291 51.74 20.73 14.91
CA ARG A 291 52.49 21.98 14.80
C ARG A 291 52.61 22.44 13.36
N GLU A 292 52.92 21.54 12.42
CA GLU A 292 52.95 21.87 10.99
C GLU A 292 51.59 22.35 10.49
N ALA A 293 50.49 21.71 10.93
CA ALA A 293 49.14 22.13 10.58
C ALA A 293 48.76 23.48 11.19
N ALA A 294 49.21 23.78 12.42
CA ALA A 294 49.02 25.07 13.06
C ALA A 294 49.80 26.18 12.35
N ASP A 295 51.06 25.92 11.98
CA ASP A 295 51.90 26.85 11.22
C ASP A 295 51.30 27.11 9.83
N GLU A 296 50.86 26.08 9.10
CA GLU A 296 50.14 26.26 7.82
C GLU A 296 48.84 27.06 7.96
N ALA A 297 48.12 26.87 9.06
CA ALA A 297 46.89 27.61 9.32
C ALA A 297 47.17 29.09 9.63
N LEU A 298 48.28 29.40 10.29
CA LEU A 298 48.75 30.77 10.53
C LEU A 298 49.16 31.45 9.22
N ASP A 299 49.97 30.77 8.40
CA ASP A 299 50.41 31.29 7.09
C ASP A 299 49.21 31.65 6.19
N ARG A 300 48.20 30.77 6.11
CA ARG A 300 46.97 31.05 5.34
C ARG A 300 46.16 32.22 5.89
N ARG A 301 46.16 32.44 7.21
CA ARG A 301 45.47 33.59 7.82
C ARG A 301 46.22 34.88 7.53
N GLU A 302 47.55 34.85 7.54
CA GLU A 302 48.38 35.99 7.16
C GLU A 302 48.20 36.37 5.69
N GLU A 303 48.20 35.40 4.77
CA GLU A 303 47.90 35.63 3.35
C GLU A 303 46.49 36.22 3.12
N ALA A 304 45.52 35.86 3.97
CA ALA A 304 44.15 36.35 3.92
C ALA A 304 43.93 37.70 4.67
N GLY A 305 44.97 38.28 5.27
CA GLY A 305 44.90 39.54 6.02
C GLY A 305 44.10 39.45 7.34
N LEU A 306 43.96 38.25 7.91
CA LEU A 306 43.30 38.00 9.19
C LEU A 306 44.30 38.08 10.35
N PRO A 307 43.88 38.45 11.58
CA PRO A 307 44.75 38.43 12.75
C PRO A 307 45.34 37.03 12.98
N THR A 308 46.60 36.92 13.35
CA THR A 308 47.35 35.65 13.54
C THR A 308 47.22 35.05 14.94
N ASP A 309 46.51 35.71 15.85
CA ASP A 309 46.28 35.15 17.19
C ASP A 309 45.32 33.95 17.07
N LEU A 310 45.81 32.77 17.46
CA LEU A 310 45.00 31.57 17.63
C LEU A 310 44.25 31.67 18.97
N PRO A 311 42.96 31.30 19.02
CA PRO A 311 42.28 31.15 20.32
C PRO A 311 42.98 30.07 21.16
N PRO A 312 43.00 30.19 22.50
CA PRO A 312 43.65 29.22 23.37
C PRO A 312 43.08 27.82 23.16
N THR A 313 43.94 26.81 23.30
CA THR A 313 43.51 25.41 23.19
C THR A 313 42.59 25.04 24.37
N PRO A 314 41.66 24.07 24.20
CA PRO A 314 40.75 23.67 25.28
C PRO A 314 41.47 23.21 26.57
N GLU A 315 42.71 22.72 26.46
CA GLU A 315 43.53 22.34 27.63
C GLU A 315 44.03 23.56 28.41
N GLU A 316 44.36 24.66 27.73
CA GLU A 316 44.79 25.91 28.37
C GLU A 316 43.64 26.58 29.14
N GLU A 317 42.40 26.49 28.63
CA GLU A 317 41.20 27.02 29.30
C GLU A 317 40.89 26.26 30.61
N MET A 318 41.14 24.95 30.67
CA MET A 318 40.81 24.12 31.83
C MET A 318 41.78 24.31 33.01
N THR A 319 43.00 24.78 32.76
CA THR A 319 43.99 25.07 33.82
C THR A 319 43.72 26.36 34.59
N HIS A 320 42.91 27.27 34.04
CA HIS A 320 42.61 28.55 34.67
C HIS A 320 41.47 28.51 35.71
N ASP A 321 40.62 27.48 35.70
CA ASP A 321 39.41 27.43 36.55
C ASP A 321 39.63 26.77 37.93
N HIS A 322 40.86 26.31 38.23
CA HIS A 322 41.24 25.75 39.54
C HIS A 322 42.03 26.69 40.45
N SER A 323 42.15 27.97 40.07
CA SER A 323 42.87 29.00 40.83
C SER A 323 41.96 30.18 41.19
N ALA A 324 40.85 29.93 41.89
CA ALA A 324 40.03 30.96 42.54
C ALA A 324 39.32 30.41 43.79
#